data_AF-A0A257K5E8-F1
#
_entry.id   AF-A0A257K5E8-F1
#
_cell.length_a   1.000
_cell.length_b   1.000
_cell.length_c   1.000
_cell.angle_alpha   90.00
_cell.angle_beta   90.00
_cell.angle_gamma   90.00
#
_symmetry.space_group_name_H-M   'P 1'
#
loop_
_entity.id
_entity.type
_entity.pdbx_description
1 polymer ?
#
loop_
_entity_poly.entity_id
_entity_poly.type
_entity_poly.pdbx_seq_one_letter_code
_entity_poly.pdbx_strand_id
1 'polypeptide(L)'
;MKIPIIYKNEKIASINEVVFNNISLKSEFHLKELNCLKVEEAFFFKDKEVPHRVFHFNHKGEEIKKTNSHFKLIKVLLIIESPHKDEYDINFVPIGTAQGQTGRNISKNFYKLIQSNKELEKLEKDFEVTVYNPIPLQTSMYEITKCFDRNLRNSVWKYCWNAENGPNFKSKFIEYIVENNDFEFIINACTNRLKKYVCEALNSNNIPNHTHFYHPSFWGSSENITAPNKCIRKY
;
A
#
# COMPACT_ATOMS: atom_id res chain seq x y z
N MET A 1 -0.80 -29.56 5.90
CA MET A 1 -1.92 -29.00 6.71
C MET A 1 -1.90 -27.45 6.64
N LYS A 2 -3.00 -26.77 7.01
CA LYS A 2 -3.00 -25.30 7.20
C LYS A 2 -3.03 -24.98 8.69
N ILE A 3 -2.03 -24.25 9.17
CA ILE A 3 -1.90 -23.87 10.57
C ILE A 3 -2.53 -22.49 10.76
N PRO A 4 -3.47 -22.31 11.71
CA PRO A 4 -4.09 -21.01 11.96
C PRO A 4 -3.08 -20.00 12.54
N ILE A 5 -3.21 -18.75 12.10
CA ILE A 5 -2.60 -17.60 12.77
C ILE A 5 -3.67 -16.95 13.64
N ILE A 6 -3.36 -16.79 14.92
CA ILE A 6 -4.24 -16.24 15.94
C ILE A 6 -3.71 -14.90 16.43
N TYR A 7 -4.59 -13.92 16.59
CA TYR A 7 -4.30 -12.65 17.26
C TYR A 7 -5.51 -12.26 18.11
N LYS A 8 -5.29 -11.89 19.38
CA LYS A 8 -6.37 -11.59 20.36
C LYS A 8 -7.48 -12.66 20.38
N ASN A 9 -7.09 -13.94 20.36
CA ASN A 9 -7.99 -15.11 20.31
C ASN A 9 -8.83 -15.27 19.03
N GLU A 10 -8.61 -14.44 18.01
CA GLU A 10 -9.30 -14.53 16.72
C GLU A 10 -8.38 -15.12 15.65
N LYS A 11 -8.94 -15.93 14.76
CA LYS A 11 -8.21 -16.43 13.59
C LYS A 11 -8.13 -15.35 12.51
N ILE A 12 -6.93 -14.82 12.27
CA ILE A 12 -6.72 -13.75 11.27
C ILE A 12 -6.27 -14.29 9.90
N ALA A 13 -5.58 -15.44 9.89
CA ALA A 13 -5.07 -16.06 8.67
C ALA A 13 -4.75 -17.55 8.87
N SER A 14 -4.11 -18.15 7.87
CA SER A 14 -3.53 -19.49 7.99
C SER A 14 -2.29 -19.61 7.11
N ILE A 15 -1.31 -20.38 7.57
CA ILE A 15 -0.04 -20.62 6.88
C ILE A 15 0.15 -22.10 6.57
N ASN A 16 1.03 -22.38 5.61
CA ASN A 16 1.41 -23.75 5.31
C ASN A 16 2.25 -24.33 6.46
N GLU A 17 2.02 -25.59 6.77
CA GLU A 17 2.77 -26.36 7.77
C GLU A 17 4.29 -26.34 7.57
N VAL A 18 4.78 -26.39 6.32
CA VAL A 18 6.20 -26.28 6.00
C VAL A 18 6.76 -24.93 6.44
N VAL A 19 6.03 -23.83 6.17
CA VAL A 19 6.42 -22.49 6.63
C VAL A 19 6.39 -22.44 8.16
N PHE A 20 5.32 -22.94 8.77
CA PHE A 20 5.18 -23.00 10.21
C PHE A 20 6.31 -23.74 10.91
N ASN A 21 6.74 -24.88 10.35
CA ASN A 21 7.83 -25.68 10.90
C ASN A 21 9.17 -24.93 10.90
N ASN A 22 9.39 -24.03 9.94
CA ASN A 22 10.58 -23.20 9.84
C ASN A 22 10.56 -21.93 10.70
N ILE A 23 9.42 -21.56 11.29
CA ILE A 23 9.31 -20.41 12.20
C ILE A 23 9.93 -20.77 13.55
N SER A 24 10.69 -19.83 14.14
CA SER A 24 11.28 -19.96 15.47
C SER A 24 10.19 -20.14 16.54
N LEU A 25 10.53 -20.78 17.66
CA LEU A 25 9.55 -21.04 18.73
C LEU A 25 8.92 -19.76 19.30
N LYS A 26 9.71 -18.68 19.41
CA LYS A 26 9.27 -17.40 19.94
C LYS A 26 10.08 -16.26 19.34
N SER A 27 9.45 -15.10 19.24
CA SER A 27 10.10 -13.80 19.04
C SER A 27 9.36 -12.73 19.85
N GLU A 28 9.70 -11.46 19.68
CA GLU A 28 8.87 -10.35 20.16
C GLU A 28 7.52 -10.21 19.43
N PHE A 29 7.39 -10.81 18.24
CA PHE A 29 6.21 -10.68 17.36
C PHE A 29 5.32 -11.91 17.34
N HIS A 30 5.78 -13.05 17.87
CA HIS A 30 5.00 -14.29 17.84
C HIS A 30 5.39 -15.30 18.91
N LEU A 31 4.44 -16.19 19.20
CA LEU A 31 4.62 -17.44 19.94
C LEU A 31 4.10 -18.61 19.09
N LYS A 32 4.97 -19.59 18.85
CA LYS A 32 4.62 -20.83 18.15
C LYS A 32 4.12 -21.85 19.17
N GLU A 33 2.87 -22.26 19.05
CA GLU A 33 2.26 -23.31 19.87
C GLU A 33 2.08 -24.59 19.05
N LEU A 34 1.67 -25.70 19.66
CA LEU A 34 1.61 -27.00 18.96
C LEU A 34 0.80 -26.95 17.64
N ASN A 35 -0.31 -26.21 17.62
CA ASN A 35 -1.26 -26.21 16.50
C ASN A 35 -1.60 -24.81 15.98
N CYS A 36 -0.90 -23.77 16.41
CA CYS A 36 -1.15 -22.41 15.93
C CYS A 36 0.08 -21.52 16.06
N LEU A 37 0.04 -20.40 15.33
CA LEU A 37 0.96 -19.29 15.50
C LEU A 37 0.20 -18.13 16.15
N LYS A 38 0.53 -17.79 17.39
CA LYS A 38 0.01 -16.59 18.04
C LYS A 38 0.87 -15.40 17.65
N VAL A 39 0.25 -14.34 17.15
CA VAL A 39 0.90 -13.07 16.84
C VAL A 39 0.78 -12.17 18.05
N GLU A 40 1.88 -11.56 18.44
CA GLU A 40 1.94 -10.62 19.55
C GLU A 40 1.52 -9.22 19.10
N GLU A 41 1.01 -8.42 20.03
CA GLU A 41 0.56 -7.05 19.74
C GLU A 41 1.66 -6.16 19.20
N ALA A 42 2.92 -6.42 19.59
CA ALA A 42 4.10 -5.71 19.12
C ALA A 42 4.26 -5.70 17.59
N PHE A 43 3.71 -6.71 16.89
CA PHE A 43 3.73 -6.74 15.42
C PHE A 43 2.83 -5.67 14.78
N PHE A 44 1.79 -5.25 15.50
CA PHE A 44 0.78 -4.27 15.05
C PHE A 44 0.93 -2.91 15.72
N PHE A 45 2.00 -2.68 16.47
CA PHE A 45 2.24 -1.39 17.11
C PHE A 45 2.49 -0.27 16.09
N LYS A 46 2.19 0.96 16.52
CA LYS A 46 2.30 2.16 15.69
C LYS A 46 3.73 2.44 15.22
N ASP A 47 4.74 2.06 16.00
CA ASP A 47 6.16 2.19 15.63
C ASP A 47 6.55 1.26 14.46
N LYS A 48 5.70 0.30 14.09
CA LYS A 48 5.87 -0.56 12.90
C LYS A 48 5.14 -0.04 11.67
N GLU A 49 4.39 1.06 11.79
CA GLU A 49 3.72 1.70 10.67
C GLU A 49 4.75 2.38 9.76
N VAL A 50 4.75 2.02 8.48
CA VAL A 50 5.66 2.57 7.48
C VAL A 50 5.17 3.95 7.02
N PRO A 51 6.01 4.99 7.10
CA PRO A 51 5.62 6.33 6.69
C PRO A 51 5.45 6.43 5.17
N HIS A 52 4.59 7.35 4.76
CA HIS A 52 4.41 7.69 3.35
C HIS A 52 5.68 8.27 2.74
N ARG A 53 5.82 8.11 1.43
CA ARG A 53 6.94 8.65 0.65
C ARG A 53 6.40 9.60 -0.38
N VAL A 54 7.05 10.75 -0.53
CA VAL A 54 6.69 11.76 -1.52
C VAL A 54 7.73 11.75 -2.64
N PHE A 55 7.26 11.70 -3.88
CA PHE A 55 8.07 11.91 -5.08
C PHE A 55 7.72 13.25 -5.70
N HIS A 56 8.70 13.93 -6.27
CA HIS A 56 8.48 15.15 -7.06
C HIS A 56 8.91 14.89 -8.48
N PHE A 57 8.03 15.13 -9.45
CA PHE A 57 8.32 15.00 -10.87
C PHE A 57 8.17 16.35 -11.55
N ASN A 58 9.08 16.71 -12.45
CA ASN A 58 8.89 17.89 -13.28
C ASN A 58 7.94 17.59 -14.47
N HIS A 59 7.56 18.63 -15.19
CA HIS A 59 6.77 18.56 -16.42
C HIS A 59 7.41 17.74 -17.56
N LYS A 60 8.65 17.26 -17.43
CA LYS A 60 9.31 16.33 -18.37
C LYS A 60 9.30 14.88 -17.88
N GLY A 61 8.78 14.64 -16.67
CA GLY A 61 8.74 13.33 -16.05
C GLY A 61 10.01 12.91 -15.31
N GLU A 62 10.92 13.84 -15.08
CA GLU A 62 12.15 13.59 -14.33
C GLU A 62 11.85 13.74 -12.83
N GLU A 63 12.32 12.80 -12.01
CA GLU A 63 12.29 12.95 -10.55
C GLU A 63 13.24 14.08 -10.13
N ILE A 64 12.72 15.06 -9.40
CA ILE A 64 13.43 16.26 -8.98
C ILE A 64 13.37 16.42 -7.46
N LYS A 65 14.16 17.35 -6.91
CA LYS A 65 13.95 17.84 -5.54
C LYS A 65 12.82 18.87 -5.53
N LYS A 66 12.03 18.90 -4.46
CA LYS A 66 10.92 19.89 -4.29
C LYS A 66 11.33 21.34 -4.56
N THR A 67 12.54 21.72 -4.16
CA THR A 67 13.09 23.08 -4.34
C THR A 67 13.29 23.49 -5.81
N ASN A 68 13.27 22.54 -6.73
CA ASN A 68 13.53 22.77 -8.15
C ASN A 68 12.23 22.83 -8.98
N SER A 69 11.07 22.90 -8.32
CA SER A 69 9.77 23.06 -8.98
C SER A 69 9.65 24.48 -9.54
N HIS A 70 9.37 24.59 -10.83
CA HIS A 70 9.14 25.88 -11.50
C HIS A 70 7.65 26.15 -11.74
N PHE A 71 6.82 25.11 -11.62
CA PHE A 71 5.39 25.18 -11.82
C PHE A 71 4.61 24.94 -10.52
N LYS A 72 3.31 25.27 -10.55
CA LYS A 72 2.38 24.83 -9.51
C LYS A 72 2.36 23.29 -9.48
N LEU A 73 2.66 22.72 -8.32
CA LEU A 73 2.64 21.27 -8.11
C LEU A 73 1.21 20.74 -8.09
N ILE A 74 0.95 19.73 -8.92
CA ILE A 74 -0.25 18.90 -8.85
C ILE A 74 -0.03 17.83 -7.79
N LYS A 75 -0.89 17.82 -6.77
CA LYS A 75 -0.82 16.83 -5.68
C LYS A 75 -1.59 15.57 -6.07
N VAL A 76 -0.90 14.43 -6.02
CA VAL A 76 -1.44 13.11 -6.34
C VAL A 76 -1.27 12.19 -5.16
N LEU A 77 -2.35 11.53 -4.73
CA LEU A 77 -2.29 10.42 -3.79
C LEU A 77 -2.24 9.10 -4.54
N LEU A 78 -1.11 8.40 -4.49
CA LEU A 78 -0.93 7.08 -5.09
C LEU A 78 -1.06 5.99 -4.02
N ILE A 79 -2.17 5.24 -4.06
CA ILE A 79 -2.50 4.23 -3.06
C ILE A 79 -1.99 2.85 -3.51
N ILE A 80 -1.21 2.19 -2.67
CA ILE A 80 -0.73 0.80 -2.84
C ILE A 80 -1.02 -0.04 -1.58
N GLU A 81 -1.13 -1.36 -1.69
CA GLU A 81 -1.81 -2.16 -0.65
C GLU A 81 -1.25 -2.06 0.78
N SER A 82 0.03 -2.37 0.95
CA SER A 82 0.73 -2.45 2.23
C SER A 82 2.24 -2.55 1.97
N PRO A 83 3.08 -2.16 2.94
CA PRO A 83 4.53 -2.37 2.87
C PRO A 83 4.96 -3.82 2.62
N HIS A 84 6.09 -3.99 1.96
CA HIS A 84 6.84 -5.24 1.81
C HIS A 84 8.06 -5.26 2.77
N LYS A 85 9.02 -6.16 2.51
CA LYS A 85 10.23 -6.32 3.33
C LYS A 85 11.24 -5.20 3.11
N ASP A 86 11.27 -4.61 1.92
CA ASP A 86 12.28 -3.61 1.55
C ASP A 86 11.97 -2.23 2.18
N GLU A 87 10.76 -2.06 2.71
CA GLU A 87 10.28 -0.87 3.43
C GLU A 87 10.67 -0.85 4.92
N TYR A 88 11.37 -1.89 5.39
CA TYR A 88 11.90 -2.01 6.75
C TYR A 88 13.40 -2.27 6.70
N ASP A 89 14.11 -1.87 7.75
CA ASP A 89 15.52 -2.23 7.93
C ASP A 89 15.69 -3.67 8.47
N ILE A 90 16.94 -4.05 8.76
CA ILE A 90 17.27 -5.38 9.30
C ILE A 90 16.68 -5.65 10.70
N ASN A 91 16.32 -4.61 11.44
CA ASN A 91 15.73 -4.67 12.77
C ASN A 91 14.20 -4.49 12.75
N PHE A 92 13.59 -4.62 11.57
CA PHE A 92 12.17 -4.38 11.36
C PHE A 92 11.70 -2.97 11.77
N VAL A 93 12.59 -1.98 11.61
CA VAL A 93 12.26 -0.56 11.77
C VAL A 93 11.78 0.00 10.43
N PRO A 94 10.64 0.70 10.38
CA PRO A 94 10.11 1.24 9.13
C PRO A 94 11.02 2.32 8.54
N ILE A 95 11.27 2.25 7.23
CA ILE A 95 12.07 3.23 6.47
C ILE A 95 11.14 4.20 5.73
N GLY A 96 10.16 3.65 5.01
CA GLY A 96 9.21 4.41 4.19
C GLY A 96 8.62 3.52 3.11
N THR A 97 7.50 3.93 2.52
CA THR A 97 6.83 3.11 1.52
C THR A 97 7.58 3.07 0.19
N ALA A 98 7.42 1.98 -0.56
CA ALA A 98 7.95 1.80 -1.90
C ALA A 98 9.47 2.03 -2.00
N GLN A 99 10.25 1.45 -1.09
CA GLN A 99 11.73 1.54 -1.12
C GLN A 99 12.37 0.53 -2.10
N GLY A 100 11.65 -0.54 -2.46
CA GLY A 100 12.12 -1.58 -3.37
C GLY A 100 11.79 -1.34 -4.84
N GLN A 101 11.50 -2.43 -5.56
CA GLN A 101 11.18 -2.40 -6.99
C GLN A 101 9.97 -1.52 -7.33
N THR A 102 8.97 -1.47 -6.44
CA THR A 102 7.78 -0.62 -6.59
C THR A 102 8.18 0.85 -6.73
N GLY A 103 9.07 1.37 -5.87
CA GLY A 103 9.53 2.76 -5.93
C GLY A 103 10.30 3.07 -7.21
N ARG A 104 11.20 2.17 -7.62
CA ARG A 104 11.92 2.30 -8.90
C ARG A 104 10.96 2.38 -10.09
N ASN A 105 9.89 1.58 -10.07
CA ASN A 105 8.89 1.62 -11.13
C ASN A 105 8.03 2.88 -11.11
N ILE A 106 7.71 3.42 -9.92
CA ILE A 106 7.03 4.70 -9.79
C ILE A 106 7.90 5.81 -10.38
N SER A 107 9.15 5.93 -9.92
CA SER A 107 10.14 6.90 -10.42
C SER A 107 10.28 6.86 -11.95
N LYS A 108 10.39 5.66 -12.53
CA LYS A 108 10.61 5.48 -13.97
C LYS A 108 9.36 5.68 -14.84
N ASN A 109 8.17 5.34 -14.34
CA ASN A 109 6.99 5.16 -15.21
C ASN A 109 5.77 6.00 -14.81
N PHE A 110 5.78 6.66 -13.65
CA PHE A 110 4.64 7.46 -13.20
C PHE A 110 4.25 8.50 -14.25
N TYR A 111 5.21 9.26 -14.78
CA TYR A 111 4.92 10.30 -15.75
C TYR A 111 4.33 9.74 -17.07
N LYS A 112 4.81 8.58 -17.54
CA LYS A 112 4.23 7.90 -18.71
C LYS A 112 2.78 7.48 -18.48
N LEU A 113 2.47 7.04 -17.26
CA LEU A 113 1.11 6.71 -16.85
C LEU A 113 0.21 7.96 -16.87
N ILE A 114 0.72 9.10 -16.40
CA ILE A 114 0.01 10.37 -16.46
C ILE A 114 -0.21 10.82 -17.91
N GLN A 115 0.81 10.76 -18.77
CA GLN A 115 0.71 11.12 -20.19
C GLN A 115 -0.28 10.23 -20.96
N SER A 116 -0.39 8.95 -20.60
CA SER A 116 -1.38 8.06 -21.23
C SER A 116 -2.84 8.43 -20.92
N ASN A 117 -3.06 9.30 -19.94
CA ASN A 117 -4.38 9.78 -19.56
C ASN A 117 -4.64 11.14 -20.23
N LYS A 118 -5.52 11.15 -21.24
CA LYS A 118 -5.89 12.35 -22.02
C LYS A 118 -6.37 13.55 -21.19
N GLU A 119 -6.90 13.33 -19.98
CA GLU A 119 -7.31 14.43 -19.09
C GLU A 119 -6.10 15.11 -18.42
N LEU A 120 -4.99 14.38 -18.26
CA LEU A 120 -3.76 14.84 -17.60
C LEU A 120 -2.64 15.21 -18.58
N GLU A 121 -2.69 14.68 -19.81
CA GLU A 121 -1.72 14.89 -20.89
C GLU A 121 -1.46 16.37 -21.20
N LYS A 122 -2.44 17.24 -21.01
CA LYS A 122 -2.39 18.66 -21.41
C LYS A 122 -1.74 19.58 -20.37
N LEU A 123 -1.18 19.03 -19.30
CA LEU A 123 -0.69 19.81 -18.17
C LEU A 123 0.85 19.89 -18.23
N GLU A 124 1.39 21.02 -18.67
CA GLU A 124 2.78 21.41 -18.39
C GLU A 124 2.92 21.72 -16.89
N LYS A 125 2.92 20.66 -16.08
CA LYS A 125 2.89 20.77 -14.63
C LYS A 125 3.87 19.81 -13.99
N ASP A 126 4.41 20.28 -12.87
CA ASP A 126 5.18 19.46 -11.96
C ASP A 126 4.20 18.72 -11.02
N PHE A 127 4.57 17.53 -10.55
CA PHE A 127 3.73 16.66 -9.71
C PHE A 127 4.38 16.42 -8.35
N GLU A 128 3.59 16.46 -7.29
CA GLU A 128 3.94 15.97 -5.95
C GLU A 128 3.10 14.71 -5.70
N VAL A 129 3.76 13.54 -5.64
CA VAL A 129 3.09 12.24 -5.56
C VAL A 129 3.34 11.63 -4.18
N THR A 130 2.31 11.63 -3.35
CA THR A 130 2.32 10.94 -2.05
C THR A 130 1.95 9.49 -2.25
N VAL A 131 2.88 8.58 -1.99
CA VAL A 131 2.62 7.13 -1.98
C VAL A 131 2.10 6.74 -0.61
N TYR A 132 0.92 6.12 -0.59
CA TYR A 132 0.17 5.83 0.63
C TYR A 132 -0.22 4.36 0.71
N ASN A 133 -0.02 3.75 1.89
CA ASN A 133 -0.50 2.42 2.19
C ASN A 133 -1.74 2.49 3.10
N PRO A 134 -2.92 2.02 2.67
CA PRO A 134 -4.11 1.94 3.51
C PRO A 134 -3.91 1.08 4.75
N ILE A 135 -3.07 0.05 4.66
CA ILE A 135 -2.54 -0.66 5.81
C ILE A 135 -1.03 -0.40 5.87
N PRO A 136 -0.54 0.50 6.74
CA PRO A 136 0.87 0.85 6.83
C PRO A 136 1.73 -0.21 7.53
N LEU A 137 1.27 -1.46 7.63
CA LEU A 137 1.98 -2.58 8.25
C LEU A 137 2.32 -3.66 7.22
N GLN A 138 3.39 -4.43 7.45
CA GLN A 138 3.80 -5.52 6.58
C GLN A 138 2.82 -6.71 6.63
N THR A 139 1.69 -6.61 5.93
CA THR A 139 0.62 -7.62 5.98
C THR A 139 1.05 -9.01 5.45
N SER A 140 2.12 -9.08 4.67
CA SER A 140 2.72 -10.37 4.25
C SER A 140 3.33 -11.18 5.41
N MET A 141 3.51 -10.56 6.58
CA MET A 141 4.16 -11.13 7.75
C MET A 141 5.54 -11.72 7.45
N TYR A 142 6.24 -11.16 6.46
CA TYR A 142 7.55 -11.64 6.04
C TYR A 142 8.55 -11.63 7.20
N GLU A 143 8.43 -10.69 8.14
CA GLU A 143 9.30 -10.68 9.31
C GLU A 143 9.18 -11.94 10.16
N ILE A 144 7.96 -12.48 10.32
CA ILE A 144 7.72 -13.70 11.09
C ILE A 144 7.98 -14.95 10.24
N THR A 145 7.49 -14.98 9.00
CA THR A 145 7.47 -16.19 8.16
C THR A 145 8.72 -16.37 7.30
N LYS A 146 9.49 -15.29 7.09
CA LYS A 146 10.61 -15.18 6.13
C LYS A 146 10.26 -15.68 4.72
N CYS A 147 8.96 -15.70 4.38
CA CYS A 147 8.44 -16.21 3.12
C CYS A 147 7.23 -15.39 2.67
N PHE A 148 7.21 -15.00 1.40
CA PHE A 148 6.07 -14.26 0.85
C PHE A 148 4.94 -15.21 0.45
N ASP A 149 3.80 -15.12 1.14
CA ASP A 149 2.54 -15.77 0.75
C ASP A 149 1.47 -14.71 0.46
N ARG A 150 1.01 -14.68 -0.79
CA ARG A 150 -0.01 -13.72 -1.25
C ARG A 150 -1.36 -13.92 -0.54
N ASN A 151 -1.74 -15.15 -0.22
CA ASN A 151 -2.99 -15.42 0.47
C ASN A 151 -2.89 -14.98 1.93
N LEU A 152 -1.78 -15.25 2.60
CA LEU A 152 -1.48 -14.74 3.94
C LEU A 152 -1.60 -13.21 3.97
N ARG A 153 -0.87 -12.53 3.07
CA ARG A 153 -0.91 -11.08 2.91
C ARG A 153 -2.33 -10.55 2.83
N ASN A 154 -3.14 -11.11 1.92
CA ASN A 154 -4.50 -10.65 1.70
C ASN A 154 -5.41 -10.90 2.90
N SER A 155 -5.23 -12.00 3.64
CA SER A 155 -6.02 -12.31 4.83
C SER A 155 -5.72 -11.33 5.96
N VAL A 156 -4.43 -11.12 6.26
CA VAL A 156 -3.99 -10.17 7.30
C VAL A 156 -4.39 -8.75 6.93
N TRP A 157 -4.25 -8.36 5.65
CA TRP A 157 -4.71 -7.05 5.18
C TRP A 157 -6.20 -6.83 5.45
N LYS A 158 -7.05 -7.82 5.12
CA LYS A 158 -8.50 -7.72 5.34
C LYS A 158 -8.87 -7.68 6.82
N TYR A 159 -8.13 -8.39 7.66
CA TYR A 159 -8.25 -8.29 9.10
C TYR A 159 -7.94 -6.85 9.55
N CYS A 160 -6.75 -6.33 9.24
CA CYS A 160 -6.36 -4.96 9.59
C CYS A 160 -7.31 -3.88 9.06
N TRP A 161 -7.96 -4.12 7.92
CA TRP A 161 -8.92 -3.21 7.31
C TRP A 161 -10.26 -3.14 8.04
N ASN A 162 -10.78 -4.26 8.53
CA ASN A 162 -12.16 -4.36 9.06
C ASN A 162 -12.25 -4.72 10.54
N ALA A 163 -11.14 -5.01 11.21
CA ALA A 163 -11.19 -5.55 12.56
C ALA A 163 -11.68 -4.51 13.57
N GLU A 164 -12.81 -4.79 14.22
CA GLU A 164 -13.31 -4.04 15.38
C GLU A 164 -12.33 -4.14 16.56
N ASN A 165 -11.76 -5.34 16.76
CA ASN A 165 -10.79 -5.63 17.82
C ASN A 165 -9.32 -5.46 17.38
N GLY A 166 -9.09 -4.97 16.16
CA GLY A 166 -7.76 -4.79 15.57
C GLY A 166 -7.43 -3.31 15.31
N PRO A 167 -6.39 -3.04 14.50
CA PRO A 167 -5.93 -1.67 14.24
C PRO A 167 -6.93 -0.75 13.51
N ASN A 168 -8.00 -1.30 12.91
CA ASN A 168 -9.05 -0.63 12.15
C ASN A 168 -8.56 0.53 11.25
N PHE A 169 -7.75 0.19 10.24
CA PHE A 169 -7.13 1.21 9.39
C PHE A 169 -8.08 1.84 8.36
N LYS A 170 -9.29 1.29 8.14
CA LYS A 170 -10.25 1.87 7.20
C LYS A 170 -10.63 3.31 7.57
N SER A 171 -10.93 3.57 8.84
CA SER A 171 -11.28 4.91 9.30
C SER A 171 -10.09 5.87 9.17
N LYS A 172 -8.91 5.45 9.67
CA LYS A 172 -7.66 6.23 9.55
C LYS A 172 -7.32 6.62 8.11
N PHE A 173 -7.54 5.70 7.17
CA PHE A 173 -7.34 5.97 5.75
C PHE A 173 -8.26 7.07 5.21
N ILE A 174 -9.54 7.04 5.57
CA ILE A 174 -10.50 8.06 5.14
C ILE A 174 -10.22 9.39 5.83
N GLU A 175 -9.96 9.38 7.14
CA GLU A 175 -9.56 10.55 7.91
C GLU A 175 -8.35 11.24 7.28
N TYR A 176 -7.30 10.49 6.95
CA TYR A 176 -6.12 11.03 6.26
C TYR A 176 -6.47 11.77 4.97
N ILE A 177 -7.33 11.19 4.11
CA ILE A 177 -7.71 11.83 2.84
C ILE A 177 -8.53 13.10 3.09
N VAL A 178 -9.46 13.06 4.05
CA VAL A 178 -10.32 14.21 4.37
C VAL A 178 -9.51 15.36 4.99
N GLU A 179 -8.56 15.05 5.86
CA GLU A 179 -7.66 16.04 6.46
C GLU A 179 -6.66 16.61 5.44
N ASN A 180 -6.28 15.82 4.44
CA ASN A 180 -5.39 16.22 3.34
C ASN A 180 -6.19 16.41 2.04
N ASN A 181 -7.22 17.25 2.08
CA ASN A 181 -8.18 17.47 0.99
C ASN A 181 -7.62 18.23 -0.24
N ASP A 182 -6.31 18.41 -0.33
CA ASP A 182 -5.63 19.16 -1.38
C ASP A 182 -5.09 18.27 -2.51
N PHE A 183 -5.33 16.96 -2.45
CA PHE A 183 -5.07 16.05 -3.57
C PHE A 183 -6.00 16.35 -4.75
N GLU A 184 -5.40 16.69 -5.90
CA GLU A 184 -6.14 16.91 -7.15
C GLU A 184 -6.54 15.57 -7.80
N PHE A 185 -5.74 14.53 -7.60
CA PHE A 185 -6.01 13.17 -8.08
C PHE A 185 -5.70 12.11 -7.04
N ILE A 186 -6.57 11.10 -6.97
CA ILE A 186 -6.34 9.91 -6.15
C ILE A 186 -6.26 8.70 -7.07
N ILE A 187 -5.17 7.95 -7.01
CA ILE A 187 -4.92 6.78 -7.85
C ILE A 187 -4.88 5.54 -6.96
N ASN A 188 -5.90 4.69 -7.07
CA ASN A 188 -5.90 3.37 -6.44
C ASN A 188 -5.15 2.35 -7.31
N ALA A 189 -3.90 2.08 -6.96
CA ALA A 189 -3.03 1.11 -7.62
C ALA A 189 -2.84 -0.18 -6.79
N CYS A 190 -3.70 -0.45 -5.80
CA CYS A 190 -3.67 -1.72 -5.07
C CYS A 190 -3.86 -2.91 -6.01
N THR A 191 -3.31 -4.06 -5.64
CA THR A 191 -3.59 -5.33 -6.35
C THR A 191 -5.09 -5.62 -6.47
N ASN A 192 -5.52 -6.27 -7.55
CA ASN A 192 -6.95 -6.47 -7.88
C ASN A 192 -7.79 -7.08 -6.74
N ARG A 193 -7.20 -7.96 -5.91
CA ARG A 193 -7.91 -8.58 -4.77
C ARG A 193 -8.25 -7.59 -3.64
N LEU A 194 -7.44 -6.54 -3.49
CA LEU A 194 -7.57 -5.55 -2.41
C LEU A 194 -8.15 -4.22 -2.91
N LYS A 195 -7.95 -3.90 -4.20
CA LYS A 195 -8.45 -2.70 -4.88
C LYS A 195 -9.92 -2.41 -4.59
N LYS A 196 -10.79 -3.43 -4.62
CA LYS A 196 -12.23 -3.28 -4.38
C LYS A 196 -12.57 -2.68 -3.01
N TYR A 197 -11.81 -3.01 -1.96
CA TYR A 197 -12.06 -2.52 -0.60
C TYR A 197 -11.74 -1.04 -0.48
N VAL A 198 -10.64 -0.61 -1.10
CA VAL A 198 -10.25 0.80 -1.17
C VAL A 198 -11.25 1.58 -2.03
N CYS A 199 -11.65 1.06 -3.20
CA CYS A 199 -12.69 1.70 -4.03
C CYS A 199 -14.02 1.84 -3.31
N GLU A 200 -14.47 0.80 -2.60
CA GLU A 200 -15.68 0.85 -1.78
C GLU A 200 -15.58 1.94 -0.71
N ALA A 201 -14.46 2.01 0.03
CA ALA A 201 -14.27 3.03 1.04
C ALA A 201 -14.25 4.46 0.46
N LEU A 202 -13.58 4.68 -0.68
CA LEU A 202 -13.57 5.98 -1.36
C LEU A 202 -14.99 6.37 -1.81
N ASN A 203 -15.73 5.44 -2.41
CA ASN A 203 -17.08 5.68 -2.91
C ASN A 203 -18.09 5.93 -1.78
N SER A 204 -18.09 5.11 -0.73
CA SER A 204 -19.01 5.25 0.39
C SER A 204 -18.80 6.54 1.19
N ASN A 205 -17.61 7.15 1.10
CA ASN A 205 -17.30 8.43 1.73
C ASN A 205 -17.32 9.61 0.74
N ASN A 206 -17.86 9.43 -0.47
CA ASN A 206 -17.96 10.45 -1.51
C ASN A 206 -16.62 11.15 -1.84
N ILE A 207 -15.50 10.43 -1.76
CA ILE A 207 -14.20 10.98 -2.08
C ILE A 207 -14.11 11.24 -3.60
N PRO A 208 -13.94 12.49 -4.05
CA PRO A 208 -13.95 12.84 -5.47
C PRO A 208 -12.63 12.48 -6.17
N ASN A 209 -12.60 12.64 -7.50
CA ASN A 209 -11.39 12.62 -8.33
C ASN A 209 -10.48 11.40 -8.15
N HIS A 210 -11.07 10.24 -7.85
CA HIS A 210 -10.32 9.01 -7.75
C HIS A 210 -10.46 8.14 -9.01
N THR A 211 -9.40 7.43 -9.35
CA THR A 211 -9.33 6.45 -10.44
C THR A 211 -8.56 5.23 -10.00
N HIS A 212 -8.48 4.19 -10.83
CA HIS A 212 -7.72 2.99 -10.52
C HIS A 212 -6.80 2.58 -11.67
N PHE A 213 -5.62 2.07 -11.30
CA PHE A 213 -4.60 1.62 -12.24
C PHE A 213 -4.07 0.24 -11.84
N TYR A 214 -3.26 -0.36 -12.71
CA TYR A 214 -2.47 -1.53 -12.33
C TYR A 214 -1.47 -1.17 -11.22
N HIS A 215 -1.06 -2.17 -10.44
CA HIS A 215 -0.04 -1.97 -9.41
C HIS A 215 1.30 -1.56 -10.05
N PRO A 216 2.11 -0.68 -9.41
CA PRO A 216 3.34 -0.16 -10.04
C PRO A 216 4.36 -1.23 -10.45
N SER A 217 4.30 -2.43 -9.85
CA SER A 217 5.09 -3.59 -10.29
C SER A 217 4.86 -3.96 -11.77
N PHE A 218 3.75 -3.55 -12.38
CA PHE A 218 3.38 -3.85 -13.76
C PHE A 218 3.61 -2.68 -14.74
N TRP A 219 4.02 -1.50 -14.27
CA TRP A 219 4.16 -0.30 -15.13
C TRP A 219 5.35 -0.35 -16.11
N GLY A 220 6.15 -1.42 -16.10
CA GLY A 220 7.31 -1.57 -16.99
C GLY A 220 7.00 -2.03 -18.41
N SER A 221 5.79 -2.53 -18.67
CA SER A 221 5.35 -2.99 -20.00
C SER A 221 4.35 -1.99 -20.58
N SER A 222 4.55 -1.57 -21.84
CA SER A 222 3.69 -0.59 -22.54
C SER A 222 2.20 -0.93 -22.50
N GLU A 223 1.84 -2.21 -22.55
CA GLU A 223 0.45 -2.70 -22.49
C GLU A 223 -0.26 -2.42 -21.16
N ASN A 224 0.49 -2.24 -20.07
CA ASN A 224 -0.06 -2.03 -18.72
C ASN A 224 -0.08 -0.56 -18.29
N ILE A 225 0.39 0.35 -19.16
CA ILE A 225 0.40 1.80 -18.91
C ILE A 225 -0.97 2.41 -19.29
N THR A 226 -1.79 1.71 -20.08
CA THR A 226 -3.14 2.18 -20.43
C THR A 226 -4.10 1.98 -19.25
N ALA A 227 -4.75 3.07 -18.82
CA ALA A 227 -5.76 3.05 -17.77
C ALA A 227 -6.91 2.07 -18.13
N PRO A 228 -7.33 1.18 -17.23
CA PRO A 228 -8.63 0.53 -17.37
C PRO A 228 -9.74 1.61 -17.38
N ASN A 229 -10.76 1.40 -18.21
CA ASN A 229 -11.84 2.34 -18.49
C ASN A 229 -12.35 3.10 -17.24
N LYS A 230 -12.48 4.42 -17.39
CA LYS A 230 -12.89 5.42 -16.38
C LYS A 230 -13.97 4.91 -15.41
N CYS A 231 -13.71 5.03 -14.11
CA CYS A 231 -14.72 5.38 -13.11
C CYS A 231 -14.44 6.82 -12.63
N ILE A 232 -14.33 7.77 -13.55
CA ILE A 232 -14.33 9.19 -13.17
C ILE A 232 -15.80 9.59 -13.08
N ARG A 233 -16.40 9.52 -11.89
CA ARG A 233 -17.58 10.34 -11.61
C ARG A 233 -17.08 11.77 -11.44
N LYS A 234 -17.22 12.58 -12.50
CA LYS A 234 -17.22 14.04 -12.35
C LYS A 234 -18.54 14.36 -11.65
N TYR A 235 -18.46 14.80 -10.40
CA TYR A 235 -19.57 15.49 -9.73
C TYR A 235 -19.38 16.98 -9.95
#